data_AF-A0A2S9G602-F1
#
_entry.id   AF-A0A2S9G602-F1
#
_cell.length_a   1.000
_cell.length_b   1.000
_cell.length_c   1.000
_cell.angle_alpha   90.00
_cell.angle_beta   90.00
_cell.angle_gamma   90.00
#
_symmetry.space_group_name_H-M   'P 1'
#
loop_
_entity.id
_entity.type
_entity.pdbx_description
1 polymer ?
#
loop_
_entity_poly.entity_id
_entity_poly.type
_entity_poly.pdbx_seq_one_letter_code
_entity_poly.pdbx_strand_id
1 'polypeptide(L)'
;PEGKLAWAGLSVLAPDSDFEQAKTINQSIAAFQAAGGDVMISLGGAAGTSLAQYYASRGLSAQALATAYAGVVNTYKLNRIDFDI
;
A
#
# COMPACT_ATOMS: atom_id res chain seq x y z
N PRO A 1 -8.36 5.70 -0.69
CA PRO A 1 -9.22 5.67 0.53
C PRO A 1 -8.73 6.57 1.67
N GLU A 2 -9.37 7.72 1.90
CA GLU A 2 -9.27 8.52 3.15
C GLU A 2 -7.87 8.61 3.82
N GLY A 3 -6.79 8.77 3.04
CA GLY A 3 -5.44 8.87 3.59
C GLY A 3 -4.79 7.58 4.06
N LYS A 4 -5.34 6.41 3.72
CA LYS A 4 -4.75 5.07 3.91
C LYS A 4 -4.31 4.45 2.58
N LEU A 5 -3.30 3.59 2.64
CA LEU A 5 -2.95 2.73 1.50
C LEU A 5 -3.97 1.61 1.35
N ALA A 6 -4.37 1.35 0.10
CA ALA A 6 -5.18 0.18 -0.22
C ALA A 6 -5.02 -0.19 -1.70
N TRP A 7 -5.28 -1.47 -2.00
CA TRP A 7 -5.26 -1.96 -3.37
C TRP A 7 -6.34 -1.28 -4.21
N ALA A 8 -5.99 -0.88 -5.44
CA ALA A 8 -6.86 -0.14 -6.36
C ALA A 8 -7.45 1.17 -5.78
N GLY A 9 -6.89 1.71 -4.69
CA GLY A 9 -7.41 2.90 -4.02
C GLY A 9 -8.71 2.69 -3.21
N LEU A 10 -9.17 1.44 -3.06
CA LEU A 10 -10.44 1.09 -2.40
C LEU A 10 -10.24 0.75 -0.93
N SER A 11 -10.94 1.42 -0.01
CA SER A 11 -10.77 1.19 1.45
C SER A 11 -11.02 -0.26 1.86
N VAL A 12 -11.98 -0.91 1.19
CA VAL A 12 -12.35 -2.30 1.45
C VAL A 12 -11.23 -3.29 1.10
N LEU A 13 -10.26 -2.86 0.29
CA LEU A 13 -9.07 -3.63 -0.06
C LEU A 13 -7.81 -3.13 0.67
N ALA A 14 -7.97 -2.47 1.82
CA ALA A 14 -6.82 -2.17 2.67
C ALA A 14 -6.18 -3.46 3.22
N PRO A 15 -4.86 -3.49 3.47
CA PRO A 15 -4.18 -4.69 3.99
C PRO A 15 -4.77 -5.25 5.31
N ASP A 16 -5.38 -4.39 6.12
CA ASP A 16 -6.00 -4.69 7.41
C ASP A 16 -7.51 -5.01 7.31
N SER A 17 -8.06 -5.09 6.09
CA SER A 17 -9.48 -5.33 5.85
C SER A 17 -9.88 -6.80 6.03
N ASP A 18 -11.07 -7.02 6.59
CA ASP A 18 -11.70 -8.35 6.68
C ASP A 18 -12.36 -8.83 5.38
N PHE A 19 -12.34 -8.02 4.32
CA PHE A 19 -12.90 -8.40 3.04
C PHE A 19 -12.11 -9.55 2.41
N GLU A 20 -12.82 -10.57 1.91
CA GLU A 20 -12.19 -11.81 1.41
C GLU A 20 -11.17 -11.57 0.30
N GLN A 21 -11.39 -10.59 -0.56
CA GLN A 21 -10.40 -10.23 -1.58
C GLN A 21 -9.13 -9.64 -0.99
N ALA A 22 -9.21 -8.82 0.07
CA ALA A 22 -8.04 -8.28 0.75
C ALA A 22 -7.21 -9.40 1.41
N LYS A 23 -7.90 -10.34 2.08
CA LYS A 23 -7.26 -11.55 2.66
C LYS A 23 -6.58 -12.39 1.58
N THR A 24 -7.24 -12.58 0.43
CA THR A 24 -6.69 -13.35 -0.70
C THR A 24 -5.44 -12.69 -1.27
N ILE A 25 -5.40 -11.36 -1.40
CA ILE A 25 -4.21 -10.62 -1.83
C ILE A 25 -3.07 -10.84 -0.83
N ASN A 26 -3.33 -10.70 0.47
CA ASN A 26 -2.34 -10.92 1.53
C ASN A 26 -1.78 -12.35 1.48
N GLN A 27 -2.64 -13.35 1.34
CA GLN A 27 -2.25 -14.76 1.23
C GLN A 27 -1.41 -15.02 -0.02
N SER A 28 -1.76 -14.42 -1.15
CA SER A 28 -1.03 -14.57 -2.42
C SER A 28 0.40 -14.00 -2.32
N ILE A 29 0.54 -12.83 -1.70
CA ILE A 29 1.85 -12.21 -1.42
C ILE A 29 2.67 -13.10 -0.50
N ALA A 30 2.09 -13.56 0.61
CA ALA A 30 2.77 -14.41 1.57
C ALA A 30 3.20 -15.76 0.95
N ALA A 31 2.36 -16.37 0.12
CA ALA A 31 2.67 -17.62 -0.58
C ALA A 31 3.83 -17.42 -1.57
N PHE A 32 3.84 -16.31 -2.32
CA PHE A 32 4.94 -16.00 -3.24
C PHE A 32 6.26 -15.79 -2.49
N GLN A 33 6.24 -15.05 -1.37
CA GLN A 33 7.43 -14.87 -0.52
C GLN A 33 7.92 -16.19 0.09
N ALA A 34 7.01 -17.06 0.54
CA ALA A 34 7.35 -18.38 1.07
C ALA A 34 7.99 -19.29 0.02
N ALA A 35 7.66 -19.09 -1.26
CA ALA A 35 8.30 -19.76 -2.40
C ALA A 35 9.68 -19.15 -2.78
N GLY A 36 10.18 -18.17 -2.03
CA GLY A 36 11.45 -17.49 -2.29
C GLY A 36 11.33 -16.28 -3.21
N GLY A 37 10.11 -15.84 -3.54
CA GLY A 37 9.86 -14.66 -4.35
C GLY A 37 10.14 -13.35 -3.60
N ASP A 38 10.70 -12.38 -4.32
CA ASP A 38 10.98 -11.05 -3.78
C ASP A 38 9.91 -10.06 -4.25
N VAL A 39 9.22 -9.45 -3.28
CA VAL A 39 8.03 -8.62 -3.53
C VAL A 39 8.40 -7.14 -3.50
N MET A 40 7.88 -6.41 -4.48
CA MET A 40 7.87 -4.95 -4.50
C MET A 40 6.43 -4.49 -4.73
N ILE A 41 6.03 -3.42 -4.03
CA ILE A 41 4.73 -2.78 -4.22
C ILE A 41 4.97 -1.43 -4.88
N SER A 42 4.27 -1.17 -5.99
CA SER A 42 4.22 0.14 -6.63
C SER A 42 3.07 0.96 -6.07
N LEU A 43 3.33 2.24 -5.80
CA LEU A 43 2.43 3.18 -5.14
C LEU A 43 2.11 4.33 -6.10
N GLY A 44 0.82 4.50 -6.39
CA GLY A 44 0.33 5.49 -7.35
C GLY A 44 -0.47 4.81 -8.45
N GLY A 45 -0.04 4.99 -9.69
CA GLY A 45 -0.71 4.54 -10.91
C GLY A 45 -1.57 5.63 -11.55
N ALA A 46 -1.94 5.42 -12.81
CA ALA A 46 -2.65 6.41 -13.64
C ALA A 46 -4.06 6.78 -13.15
N ALA A 47 -4.66 6.00 -12.25
CA ALA A 47 -6.03 6.17 -11.80
C ALA A 47 -6.10 6.60 -10.32
N GLY A 48 -6.95 7.60 -10.04
CA GLY A 48 -7.22 8.07 -8.68
C GLY A 48 -6.24 9.12 -8.17
N THR A 49 -6.36 9.47 -6.89
CA THR A 49 -5.45 10.38 -6.19
C THR A 49 -4.42 9.55 -5.42
N SER A 50 -3.13 9.76 -5.69
CA SER A 50 -2.08 9.08 -4.96
C SER A 50 -2.09 9.48 -3.48
N LEU A 51 -1.49 8.65 -2.62
CA LEU A 51 -1.38 9.00 -1.20
C LEU A 51 -0.59 10.31 -0.99
N ALA A 52 0.46 10.52 -1.79
CA ALA A 52 1.26 11.74 -1.75
C ALA A 52 0.41 12.98 -2.09
N GLN A 53 -0.38 12.90 -3.17
CA GLN A 53 -1.31 13.98 -3.56
C GLN A 53 -2.35 14.24 -2.47
N TYR A 54 -2.91 13.18 -1.87
CA TYR A 54 -3.86 13.31 -0.77
C TYR A 54 -3.25 14.04 0.43
N TYR A 55 -2.06 13.63 0.87
CA TYR A 55 -1.37 14.22 2.04
C TYR A 55 -1.03 15.69 1.78
N ALA A 56 -0.47 16.00 0.59
CA ALA A 56 -0.14 17.36 0.19
C ALA A 56 -1.38 18.26 0.16
N SER A 57 -2.48 17.80 -0.44
CA SER A 57 -3.75 18.57 -0.51
C SER A 57 -4.37 18.88 0.86
N ARG A 58 -3.99 18.12 1.89
CA ARG A 58 -4.49 18.23 3.27
C ARG A 58 -3.49 18.96 4.20
N GLY A 59 -2.33 19.40 3.69
CA GLY A 59 -1.29 20.01 4.51
C GLY A 59 -0.64 19.05 5.51
N LEU A 60 -0.69 17.73 5.26
CA LEU A 60 -0.03 16.74 6.11
C LEU A 60 1.48 16.73 5.84
N SER A 61 2.26 16.41 6.87
CA SER A 61 3.72 16.46 6.78
C SER A 61 4.30 15.33 5.93
N ALA A 62 5.47 15.57 5.35
CA ALA A 62 6.26 14.53 4.68
C ALA A 62 6.57 13.36 5.62
N GLN A 63 6.76 13.61 6.93
CA GLN A 63 6.97 12.56 7.91
C GLN A 63 5.73 11.68 8.10
N ALA A 64 4.53 12.26 8.10
CA ALA A 64 3.29 11.48 8.17
C ALA A 64 3.14 10.58 6.94
N LEU A 65 3.46 11.10 5.75
CA LEU A 65 3.47 10.34 4.51
C LEU A 65 4.49 9.19 4.55
N ALA A 66 5.71 9.46 5.01
CA ALA A 66 6.75 8.44 5.18
C ALA A 66 6.33 7.33 6.16
N THR A 67 5.68 7.68 7.27
CA THR A 67 5.12 6.70 8.22
C THR A 67 4.06 5.82 7.56
N ALA A 68 3.20 6.38 6.71
CA ALA A 68 2.21 5.59 5.98
C ALA A 68 2.84 4.60 4.99
N TYR A 69 3.89 5.03 4.26
CA TYR A 69 4.66 4.14 3.39
C TYR A 69 5.44 3.07 4.17
N ALA A 70 6.02 3.42 5.33
CA ALA A 70 6.66 2.45 6.22
C ALA A 70 5.65 1.39 6.70
N GLY A 71 4.38 1.76 6.87
CA GLY A 71 3.30 0.82 7.18
C GLY A 71 3.22 -0.33 6.19
N VAL A 72 3.14 -0.05 4.88
CA VAL A 72 3.05 -1.10 3.86
C VAL A 72 4.32 -1.94 3.76
N VAL A 73 5.49 -1.30 3.90
CA VAL A 73 6.79 -1.99 3.94
C VAL A 73 6.82 -3.00 5.08
N ASN A 74 6.39 -2.59 6.27
CA ASN A 74 6.38 -3.45 7.45
C ASN A 74 5.32 -4.56 7.35
N THR A 75 4.12 -4.25 6.86
CA THR A 75 3.03 -5.22 6.70
C THR A 75 3.45 -6.40 5.83
N TYR A 76 4.14 -6.14 4.72
CA TYR A 76 4.53 -7.17 3.76
C TYR A 76 6.02 -7.55 3.81
N LYS A 77 6.77 -7.05 4.81
CA LYS A 77 8.22 -7.31 4.98
C LYS A 77 9.03 -7.01 3.73
N LEU A 78 8.76 -5.87 3.09
CA LEU A 78 9.40 -5.47 1.84
C LEU A 78 10.80 -4.90 2.10
N ASN A 79 11.69 -5.04 1.12
CA ASN A 79 13.00 -4.36 1.10
C ASN A 79 13.02 -3.12 0.20
N ARG A 80 11.99 -2.95 -0.64
CA ARG A 80 11.83 -1.84 -1.58
C ARG A 80 10.36 -1.57 -1.89
N ILE A 81 10.09 -0.33 -2.30
CA ILE A 81 8.82 0.12 -2.87
C ILE A 81 9.12 0.94 -4.13
N ASP A 82 8.15 0.99 -5.02
CA ASP A 82 8.20 1.80 -6.24
C ASP A 82 7.17 2.93 -6.16
N PHE A 83 7.49 4.08 -6.75
CA PHE A 83 6.60 5.24 -6.79
C PHE A 83 6.31 5.58 -8.26
N ASP A 84 5.05 5.41 -8.64
CA ASP A 84 4.52 5.73 -9.97
C ASP A 84 3.44 6.81 -9.81
N ILE A 85 3.85 8.06 -9.51
CA ILE A 85 2.98 9.17 -9.06
C ILE A 85 2.84 10.25 -10.12
#